data_AF-A0A963VM61-F1
#
_entry.id   AF-A0A963VM61-F1
#
_cell.length_a   1.000
_cell.length_b   1.000
_cell.length_c   1.000
_cell.angle_alpha   90.00
_cell.angle_beta   90.00
_cell.angle_gamma   90.00
#
_symmetry.space_group_name_H-M   'P 1'
#
loop_
_entity.id
_entity.type
_entity.pdbx_description
1 polymer ?
#
loop_
_entity_poly.entity_id
_entity_poly.type
_entity_poly.pdbx_seq_one_letter_code
_entity_poly.pdbx_strand_id
1 'polypeptide(L)'
;DHAPRDFVTFEYCMIDGVNDTPEHARELVELVRTAGPRSNWCKFNLIPFNPFPASGLEGSSAARIAAFARILVDAGLVTTTRKTRGDDIDAACGQLAGDVRDRTRVAGRIARQRTITLKPVTTFATEHEKDD
;
A
#
# COMPACT_ATOMS: atom_id res chain seq x y z
N ASP A 1 -20.29 -20.86 3.88
CA ASP A 1 -19.01 -20.85 3.14
C ASP A 1 -17.97 -20.00 3.85
N HIS A 2 -16.85 -20.62 4.24
CA HIS A 2 -15.67 -19.90 4.75
C HIS A 2 -14.56 -19.99 3.71
N ALA A 3 -13.98 -18.84 3.38
CA ALA A 3 -12.78 -18.80 2.55
C ALA A 3 -11.65 -19.57 3.27
N PRO A 4 -10.79 -20.30 2.54
CA PRO A 4 -9.80 -21.20 3.14
C PRO A 4 -8.69 -20.49 3.96
N ARG A 5 -8.72 -19.15 4.06
CA ARG A 5 -7.82 -18.36 4.89
C ARG A 5 -8.57 -17.15 5.48
N ASP A 6 -8.46 -16.98 6.80
CA ASP A 6 -9.12 -15.90 7.54
C ASP A 6 -8.36 -14.55 7.49
N PHE A 7 -7.49 -14.33 6.50
CA PHE A 7 -6.68 -13.12 6.42
C PHE A 7 -6.64 -12.50 5.03
N VAL A 8 -6.68 -11.16 5.00
CA VAL A 8 -6.48 -10.34 3.80
C VAL A 8 -4.99 -10.06 3.63
N THR A 9 -4.49 -10.09 2.38
CA THR A 9 -3.13 -9.62 2.08
C THR A 9 -3.22 -8.27 1.39
N PHE A 10 -2.65 -7.24 1.99
CA PHE A 10 -2.54 -5.91 1.42
C PHE A 10 -1.23 -5.80 0.64
N GLU A 11 -1.33 -5.36 -0.61
CA GLU A 11 -0.16 -4.96 -1.38
C GLU A 11 0.07 -3.46 -1.17
N TYR A 12 1.28 -3.10 -0.74
CA TYR A 12 1.66 -1.73 -0.49
C TYR A 12 2.85 -1.38 -1.39
N CYS A 13 2.60 -0.53 -2.39
CA CYS A 13 3.64 -0.09 -3.30
C CYS A 13 4.49 0.99 -2.62
N MET A 14 5.81 0.79 -2.59
CA MET A 14 6.76 1.67 -1.92
C MET A 14 7.32 2.68 -2.93
N ILE A 15 6.85 3.92 -2.83
CA ILE A 15 7.17 5.01 -3.74
C ILE A 15 7.99 6.06 -2.98
N ASP A 16 9.18 6.38 -3.49
CA ASP A 16 10.12 7.27 -2.81
C ASP A 16 9.53 8.66 -2.58
N GLY A 17 9.58 9.12 -1.33
CA GLY A 17 9.12 10.44 -0.93
C GLY A 17 7.59 10.66 -0.96
N VAL A 18 6.81 9.67 -1.40
CA VAL A 18 5.34 9.78 -1.50
C VAL A 18 4.66 9.09 -0.33
N ASN A 19 4.96 7.82 -0.08
CA ASN A 19 4.23 7.01 0.89
C ASN A 19 5.15 6.12 1.76
N ASP A 20 6.43 6.45 1.85
CA ASP A 20 7.45 5.53 2.37
C ASP A 20 8.20 6.02 3.61
N THR A 21 7.65 7.02 4.29
CA THR A 21 8.22 7.56 5.53
C THR A 21 7.86 6.68 6.74
N PRO A 22 8.64 6.74 7.83
CA PRO A 22 8.28 6.09 9.09
C PRO A 22 6.91 6.50 9.62
N GLU A 23 6.49 7.74 9.37
CA GLU A 23 5.19 8.29 9.78
C GLU A 23 4.05 7.54 9.08
N HIS A 24 4.14 7.35 7.76
CA HIS A 24 3.15 6.57 7.00
C HIS A 24 3.06 5.11 7.50
N ALA A 25 4.17 4.50 7.92
CA ALA A 25 4.14 3.15 8.50
C ALA A 25 3.35 3.12 9.82
N ARG A 26 3.51 4.13 10.69
CA ARG A 26 2.77 4.22 11.95
C ARG A 26 1.28 4.49 11.73
N GLU A 27 0.93 5.36 10.79
CA GLU A 27 -0.46 5.60 10.39
C GLU A 27 -1.11 4.34 9.85
N LEU A 28 -0.38 3.55 9.05
CA LEU A 28 -0.85 2.28 8.53
C LEU A 28 -1.13 1.27 9.66
N VAL A 29 -0.25 1.19 10.67
CA VAL A 29 -0.47 0.37 11.86
C VAL A 29 -1.77 0.76 12.56
N GLU A 30 -2.01 2.05 12.75
CA GLU A 30 -3.20 2.56 13.44
C GLU A 30 -4.48 2.25 12.65
N LEU A 31 -4.45 2.45 11.33
CA LEU A 31 -5.56 2.11 10.44
C LEU A 31 -5.92 0.62 10.54
N VAL A 32 -4.92 -0.26 10.57
CA VAL A 32 -5.14 -1.71 10.64
C VAL A 32 -5.72 -2.15 11.98
N ARG A 33 -5.28 -1.51 13.07
CA ARG A 33 -5.78 -1.80 14.42
C ARG A 33 -7.23 -1.36 14.60
N THR A 34 -7.60 -0.24 14.00
CA THR A 34 -8.95 0.33 14.14
C THR A 34 -9.97 -0.28 13.18
N ALA A 35 -9.55 -0.69 11.98
CA ALA A 35 -10.46 -1.25 10.96
C ALA A 35 -10.70 -2.77 11.08
N GLY A 36 -9.85 -3.49 11.82
CA GLY A 36 -9.83 -4.94 11.84
C GLY A 36 -10.76 -5.59 12.86
N PRO A 37 -11.41 -6.73 12.53
CA PRO A 37 -12.23 -7.45 13.51
C PRO A 37 -11.39 -8.17 14.59
N ARG A 38 -10.09 -8.43 14.36
CA ARG A 38 -9.18 -9.21 15.24
C ARG A 38 -7.71 -8.87 14.96
N SER A 39 -6.78 -9.14 15.87
CA SER A 39 -5.35 -8.74 15.79
C SER A 39 -4.53 -9.33 14.62
N ASN A 40 -5.01 -10.30 13.85
CA ASN A 40 -4.27 -11.02 12.80
C ASN A 40 -5.03 -11.15 11.48
N TRP A 41 -6.01 -10.27 11.26
CA TRP A 41 -6.92 -10.29 10.12
C TRP A 41 -6.25 -9.94 8.78
N CYS A 42 -5.03 -9.42 8.81
CA CYS A 42 -4.32 -9.06 7.58
C CYS A 42 -2.80 -9.26 7.65
N LYS A 43 -2.20 -9.22 6.47
CA LYS A 43 -0.75 -9.26 6.23
C LYS A 43 -0.39 -8.23 5.18
N PHE A 44 0.83 -7.73 5.21
CA PHE A 44 1.34 -6.76 4.24
C PHE A 44 2.39 -7.39 3.32
N ASN A 45 2.33 -7.00 2.06
CA ASN A 45 3.36 -7.29 1.07
C ASN A 45 3.86 -5.97 0.49
N LEU A 46 5.05 -5.54 0.92
CA LEU A 46 5.70 -4.34 0.40
C LEU A 46 6.30 -4.63 -0.97
N ILE A 47 5.98 -3.79 -1.94
CA ILE A 47 6.40 -3.94 -3.33
C ILE A 47 7.21 -2.70 -3.70
N PRO A 48 8.52 -2.80 -3.92
CA PRO A 48 9.29 -1.70 -4.51
C PRO A 48 8.61 -1.25 -5.81
N PHE A 49 8.37 0.05 -5.97
CA PHE A 49 7.79 0.56 -7.21
C PHE A 49 8.78 0.33 -8.37
N ASN A 50 8.29 -0.27 -9.46
CA ASN A 50 9.06 -0.44 -10.68
C ASN A 50 8.81 0.79 -11.56
N PRO A 51 9.81 1.65 -11.78
CA PRO A 51 9.63 2.87 -12.55
C PRO A 51 9.32 2.54 -14.02
N PHE A 52 8.48 3.37 -14.63
CA PHE A 52 8.28 3.39 -16.07
C PHE A 52 8.34 4.82 -16.61
N PRO A 53 8.73 5.04 -17.88
CA PRO A 53 9.14 6.36 -18.38
C PRO A 53 8.13 7.50 -18.18
N ALA A 54 6.83 7.18 -18.18
CA ALA A 54 5.76 8.17 -18.05
C ALA A 54 5.32 8.43 -16.60
N SER A 55 5.88 7.74 -15.61
CA SER A 55 5.42 7.85 -14.21
C SER A 55 5.93 9.07 -13.46
N GLY A 56 7.18 9.49 -13.71
CA GLY A 56 7.86 10.52 -12.92
C GLY A 56 8.04 10.14 -11.44
N LEU A 57 7.88 8.86 -11.09
CA LEU A 57 7.97 8.34 -9.74
C LEU A 57 9.11 7.34 -9.64
N GLU A 58 9.72 7.26 -8.46
CA GLU A 58 10.80 6.32 -8.16
C GLU A 58 10.39 5.34 -7.07
N GLY A 59 11.02 4.17 -7.07
CA GLY A 59 10.87 3.20 -5.99
C GLY A 59 11.69 3.60 -4.77
N SER A 60 11.11 3.40 -3.59
CA SER A 60 11.82 3.61 -2.33
C SER A 60 13.12 2.81 -2.27
N SER A 61 14.15 3.40 -1.67
CA SER A 61 15.42 2.68 -1.43
C SER A 61 15.22 1.44 -0.54
N ALA A 62 16.08 0.43 -0.73
CA ALA A 62 16.03 -0.79 0.08
C ALA A 62 16.10 -0.52 1.60
N ALA A 63 16.85 0.50 2.01
CA ALA A 63 16.93 0.93 3.41
C ALA A 63 15.60 1.50 3.92
N ARG A 64 14.91 2.33 3.14
CA ARG A 64 13.56 2.85 3.51
C ARG A 64 12.54 1.72 3.60
N ILE A 65 12.55 0.80 2.64
CA ILE A 65 11.65 -0.36 2.66
C ILE A 65 11.91 -1.24 3.88
N ALA A 66 13.17 -1.49 4.23
CA ALA A 66 13.54 -2.26 5.42
C ALA A 66 13.10 -1.55 6.72
N ALA A 67 13.27 -0.24 6.82
CA ALA A 67 12.82 0.54 7.97
C ALA A 67 11.29 0.54 8.10
N PHE A 68 10.57 0.71 6.99
CA PHE A 68 9.11 0.65 6.96
C PHE A 68 8.60 -0.73 7.38
N ALA A 69 9.17 -1.80 6.81
CA ALA A 69 8.85 -3.18 7.17
C ALA A 69 9.11 -3.44 8.66
N ARG A 70 10.22 -2.92 9.20
CA ARG A 70 10.58 -3.07 10.61
C ARG A 70 9.51 -2.50 11.53
N ILE A 71 9.00 -1.31 11.22
CA ILE A 71 7.92 -0.67 12.01
C ILE A 71 6.65 -1.54 12.01
N LEU A 72 6.24 -2.06 10.85
CA LEU A 72 5.07 -2.94 10.76
C LEU A 72 5.26 -4.24 11.56
N VAL A 73 6.44 -4.87 11.44
CA VAL A 73 6.78 -6.11 12.15
C VAL A 73 6.84 -5.88 13.67
N ASP A 74 7.48 -4.81 14.13
CA ASP A 74 7.55 -4.45 15.55
C ASP A 74 6.16 -4.15 16.13
N ALA A 75 5.21 -3.70 15.29
CA ALA A 75 3.81 -3.52 15.66
C ALA A 75 2.97 -4.82 15.66
N GLY A 76 3.57 -5.97 15.32
CA GLY A 76 2.93 -7.29 15.29
C GLY A 76 2.30 -7.66 13.95
N LEU A 77 2.50 -6.86 12.89
CA LEU A 77 1.93 -7.13 11.57
C LEU A 77 2.87 -8.03 10.74
N VAL A 78 2.31 -9.11 10.21
CA VAL A 78 3.04 -9.98 9.28
C VAL A 78 3.31 -9.22 8.00
N THR A 79 4.58 -8.97 7.71
CA THR A 79 5.02 -8.16 6.57
C THR A 79 6.08 -8.90 5.77
N THR A 80 5.88 -8.99 4.46
CA THR A 80 6.89 -9.47 3.51
C THR A 80 7.30 -8.35 2.57
N THR A 81 8.51 -8.40 2.06
CA THR A 81 8.95 -7.52 0.97
C THR A 81 9.19 -8.37 -0.27
N ARG A 82 8.56 -8.01 -1.40
CA ARG A 82 8.84 -8.65 -2.67
C ARG A 82 10.29 -8.33 -3.06
N LYS A 83 11.09 -9.37 -3.29
CA LYS A 83 12.36 -9.22 -4.00
C LYS A 83 12.02 -8.93 -5.46
N THR A 84 12.55 -7.85 -6.02
CA THR A 84 12.57 -7.68 -7.47
C THR A 84 13.40 -8.82 -8.07
N ARG A 85 12.76 -9.63 -8.91
CA ARG A 85 13.44 -10.57 -9.82
C ARG A 85 13.34 -9.93 -11.19
N GLY A 86 14.46 -9.69 -11.86
CA GLY A 86 14.46 -9.18 -13.23
C GLY A 86 14.72 -7.67 -13.41
N ASP A 87 15.24 -6.96 -12.40
CA ASP A 87 15.74 -5.57 -12.60
C ASP A 87 16.93 -5.52 -13.59
N ASP A 88 17.56 -6.66 -13.83
CA ASP A 88 18.59 -6.88 -14.83
C ASP A 88 18.04 -7.03 -16.26
N ILE A 89 16.72 -7.23 -16.45
CA ILE A 89 16.11 -7.54 -17.77
C ILE A 89 14.73 -6.88 -18.05
N ASP A 90 14.35 -5.79 -17.36
CA ASP A 90 13.07 -5.10 -17.57
C ASP A 90 11.84 -6.04 -17.55
N ALA A 91 11.80 -6.97 -16.59
CA ALA A 91 10.70 -7.93 -16.42
C ALA A 91 9.88 -7.71 -15.14
N ALA A 92 10.00 -6.55 -14.51
CA ALA A 92 9.39 -6.27 -13.22
C ALA A 92 7.88 -6.00 -13.35
N CYS A 93 7.08 -6.36 -12.32
CA CYS A 93 5.63 -6.17 -12.31
C CYS A 93 5.24 -4.71 -12.62
N GLY A 94 4.47 -4.50 -13.70
CA GLY A 94 4.11 -3.17 -14.22
C GLY A 94 4.61 -2.90 -15.65
N GLN A 95 5.61 -3.68 -16.11
CA GLN A 95 6.22 -3.55 -17.45
C GLN A 95 5.54 -4.42 -18.52
N LEU A 96 4.45 -5.12 -18.22
CA LEU A 96 3.60 -5.78 -19.24
C LEU A 96 2.76 -4.74 -20.02
N ALA A 97 3.42 -3.70 -20.52
CA ALA A 97 2.96 -2.90 -21.64
C ALA A 97 3.51 -3.57 -22.91
N GLY A 98 2.90 -4.69 -23.30
CA GLY A 98 2.98 -5.08 -24.71
C GLY A 98 2.44 -3.95 -25.58
N ASP A 99 2.72 -3.97 -26.89
CA ASP A 99 2.19 -3.01 -27.86
C ASP A 99 0.66 -3.16 -27.97
N VAL A 100 -0.06 -2.62 -26.98
CA VAL A 100 -1.52 -2.73 -26.87
C VAL A 100 -2.12 -1.65 -27.76
N ARG A 101 -2.62 -2.04 -28.92
CA ARG A 101 -3.63 -1.25 -29.63
C ARG A 101 -4.89 -1.17 -28.76
N ASP A 102 -4.99 -0.12 -27.94
CA ASP A 102 -6.16 0.16 -27.10
C ASP A 102 -7.42 0.33 -27.98
N ARG A 103 -8.26 -0.71 -28.02
CA ARG A 103 -9.57 -0.68 -28.69
C ARG A 103 -10.71 -0.24 -27.75
N THR A 104 -10.41 0.10 -26.50
CA THR A 104 -11.39 0.27 -25.43
C THR A 104 -11.65 1.72 -25.01
N ARG A 105 -11.05 2.71 -25.69
CA ARG A 105 -11.23 4.16 -25.38
C ARG A 105 -11.06 4.46 -23.89
N VAL A 106 -10.08 3.83 -23.23
CA VAL A 106 -9.89 3.90 -21.77
C VAL A 106 -9.68 5.34 -21.32
N ALA A 107 -8.98 6.15 -22.12
CA ALA A 107 -8.79 7.57 -21.89
C ALA A 107 -10.11 8.34 -21.69
N GLY A 108 -11.14 8.04 -22.49
CA GLY A 108 -12.46 8.68 -22.38
C GLY A 108 -13.25 8.26 -21.15
N ARG A 109 -13.00 7.04 -20.63
CA ARG A 109 -13.65 6.51 -19.43
C ARG A 109 -13.00 7.03 -18.14
N ILE A 110 -11.66 7.13 -18.13
CA ILE A 110 -10.89 7.68 -17.01
C ILE A 110 -11.22 9.16 -16.80
N ALA A 111 -11.43 9.93 -17.87
CA ALA A 111 -11.83 11.34 -17.80
C ALA A 111 -13.18 11.56 -17.09
N ARG A 112 -14.06 10.55 -17.07
CA ARG A 112 -15.40 10.65 -16.45
C ARG A 112 -15.45 10.20 -14.98
N GLN A 113 -14.43 9.53 -14.45
CA GLN A 113 -14.51 8.88 -13.12
C GLN A 113 -13.70 9.55 -11.99
N ARG A 114 -13.06 10.70 -12.22
CA ARG A 114 -12.19 11.32 -11.21
C ARG A 114 -12.89 12.40 -10.38
N THR A 115 -13.81 11.98 -9.52
CA THR A 115 -14.04 12.71 -8.25
C THR A 115 -14.54 11.71 -7.20
N ILE A 116 -13.63 10.88 -6.69
CA ILE A 116 -13.87 10.23 -5.39
C ILE A 116 -13.39 11.26 -4.36
N THR A 117 -14.32 11.94 -3.71
CA THR A 117 -14.02 12.85 -2.62
C THR A 117 -13.55 12.04 -1.42
N LEU A 118 -12.24 11.95 -1.22
CA LEU A 118 -11.67 11.38 0.01
C LEU A 118 -12.04 12.30 1.17
N LYS A 119 -12.80 11.79 2.14
CA LYS A 119 -13.07 12.51 3.39
C LYS A 119 -11.93 12.21 4.37
N PRO A 120 -11.20 13.24 4.84
CA PRO A 120 -10.19 13.03 5.88
C PRO A 120 -10.89 12.59 7.17
N VAL A 121 -10.39 11.49 7.76
CA VAL A 121 -10.82 11.06 9.10
C VAL A 121 -10.26 12.08 10.08
N THR A 122 -11.14 12.93 10.61
CA THR A 122 -10.76 13.93 11.60
C THR A 122 -11.27 13.46 12.96
N THR A 123 -10.34 13.37 13.92
CA THR A 123 -10.54 13.24 15.38
C THR A 123 -10.71 11.83 15.92
N PHE A 124 -9.65 11.33 16.57
CA PHE A 124 -9.78 10.47 17.75
C PHE A 124 -9.77 11.40 18.97
N ALA A 125 -10.95 11.72 19.50
CA ALA A 125 -11.07 12.42 20.78
C ALA A 125 -11.26 11.36 21.88
N THR A 126 -10.25 11.20 22.72
CA THR A 126 -10.34 10.58 24.04
C THR A 126 -10.77 11.66 25.03
N GLU A 127 -11.97 11.55 25.60
CA GLU A 127 -12.25 12.17 26.90
C GLU A 127 -13.02 11.18 27.78
N HIS A 128 -12.37 10.83 28.88
CA HIS A 128 -12.93 10.25 30.08
C HIS A 128 -13.79 11.32 30.76
N GLU A 129 -15.06 11.02 31.03
CA GLU A 129 -15.82 11.75 32.04
C GLU A 129 -16.42 10.73 33.02
N LYS A 130 -15.98 10.87 34.28
CA LYS A 130 -16.64 10.30 35.45
C LYS A 130 -17.88 11.14 35.70
N ASP A 131 -19.00 10.51 36.02
CA ASP A 131 -20.04 11.12 36.83
C ASP A 131 -20.58 10.06 37.81
N ASP A 132 -21.00 10.59 38.96
CA ASP A 132 -21.24 10.00 40.29
C ASP A 132 -22.16 8.77 40.40
#